data_AF-A0A0M1I251-F1
#
_entry.id   AF-A0A0M1I251-F1
#
_cell.length_a   1.000
_cell.length_b   1.000
_cell.length_c   1.000
_cell.angle_alpha   90.00
_cell.angle_beta   90.00
_cell.angle_gamma   90.00
#
_symmetry.space_group_name_H-M   'P 1'
#
loop_
_entity.id
_entity.type
_entity.pdbx_description
1 polymer ?
#
loop_
_entity_poly.entity_id
_entity_poly.type
_entity_poly.pdbx_seq_one_letter_code
_entity_poly.pdbx_strand_id
1 'polypeptide(L)'
;MSNIQVFQDAFTVSFPVDVAEMVLSRIEMIHGADFQKLYGHLSNDELTQLACTVLDGISPLELKRGIQRMNTEKWCPKLPEFRSWCVQAGDWWTADQAWAKALNFINDSSLPMTTLAKAAFDEVKHILDNEGQKAAHYAFKDIYQDYLARAQKKGKTQEMWVKPEKPKAISTTRKTVPCPPEVLSQLKGINKFSNQLNAVCEVRNG
;
A
#
# COMPACT_ATOMS: atom_id res chain seq x y z
N MET A 1 -11.83 24.32 -25.03
CA MET A 1 -10.94 23.25 -25.49
C MET A 1 -11.77 22.31 -26.34
N SER A 2 -11.32 21.95 -27.54
CA SER A 2 -12.14 21.13 -28.46
C SER A 2 -12.14 19.67 -27.98
N ASN A 3 -13.30 19.01 -27.95
CA ASN A 3 -13.45 17.62 -27.47
C ASN A 3 -12.46 16.65 -28.13
N ILE A 4 -12.02 16.92 -29.37
CA ILE A 4 -11.05 16.11 -30.12
C ILE A 4 -9.67 16.07 -29.46
N GLN A 5 -9.20 17.17 -28.86
CA GLN A 5 -7.89 17.23 -28.20
C GLN A 5 -7.82 16.31 -26.98
N VAL A 6 -8.93 16.22 -26.23
CA VAL A 6 -9.03 15.32 -25.06
C VAL A 6 -8.91 13.84 -25.47
N PHE A 7 -9.38 13.48 -26.67
CA PHE A 7 -9.20 12.12 -27.18
C PHE A 7 -7.81 11.89 -27.77
N GLN A 8 -7.15 12.91 -28.31
CA GLN A 8 -5.78 12.79 -28.82
C GLN A 8 -4.78 12.47 -27.70
N ASP A 9 -4.96 13.06 -26.52
CA ASP A 9 -4.17 12.77 -25.32
C ASP A 9 -4.30 11.30 -24.87
N ALA A 10 -5.43 10.63 -25.15
CA ALA A 10 -5.61 9.22 -24.83
C ALA A 10 -4.78 8.28 -25.73
N PHE A 11 -4.24 8.77 -26.85
CA PHE A 11 -3.41 8.02 -27.78
C PHE A 11 -1.93 8.43 -27.76
N THR A 12 -1.52 9.33 -26.88
CA THR A 12 -0.10 9.68 -26.74
C THR A 12 0.65 8.51 -26.09
N VAL A 13 1.53 7.89 -26.85
CA VAL A 13 2.42 6.82 -26.37
C VAL A 13 3.78 7.42 -26.07
N SER A 14 4.28 7.27 -24.84
CA SER A 14 5.60 7.76 -24.43
C SER A 14 6.65 6.66 -24.34
N PHE A 15 6.29 5.42 -24.69
CA PHE A 15 7.19 4.28 -24.60
C PHE A 15 8.31 4.33 -25.65
N PRO A 16 9.59 4.08 -25.27
CA PRO A 16 10.70 4.12 -26.22
C PRO A 16 10.65 3.00 -27.26
N VAL A 17 10.78 3.37 -28.54
CA VAL A 17 10.77 2.45 -29.69
C VAL A 17 11.87 1.38 -29.58
N ASP A 18 13.10 1.78 -29.27
CA ASP A 18 14.23 0.87 -29.10
C ASP A 18 13.96 -0.22 -28.04
N VAL A 19 13.24 0.14 -26.96
CA VAL A 19 12.89 -0.80 -25.90
C VAL A 19 11.82 -1.78 -26.37
N ALA A 20 10.84 -1.31 -27.15
CA ALA A 20 9.83 -2.19 -27.73
C ALA A 20 10.45 -3.20 -28.71
N GLU A 21 11.38 -2.75 -29.54
CA GLU A 21 12.13 -3.63 -30.46
C GLU A 21 12.96 -4.67 -29.71
N MET A 22 13.65 -4.28 -28.64
CA MET A 22 14.38 -5.23 -27.78
C MET A 22 13.46 -6.30 -27.18
N VAL A 23 12.25 -5.92 -26.75
CA VAL A 23 11.27 -6.87 -26.20
C VAL A 23 10.76 -7.82 -27.28
N LEU A 24 10.40 -7.30 -28.46
CA LEU A 24 9.93 -8.11 -29.58
C LEU A 24 10.99 -9.10 -30.05
N SER A 25 12.22 -8.64 -30.23
CA SER A 25 13.36 -9.48 -30.58
C SER A 25 13.59 -10.59 -29.55
N ARG A 26 13.40 -10.29 -28.26
CA ARG A 26 13.50 -11.29 -27.19
C ARG A 26 12.39 -12.35 -27.25
N ILE A 27 11.15 -11.95 -27.53
CA ILE A 27 10.03 -12.88 -27.70
C ILE A 27 10.29 -13.79 -28.92
N GLU A 28 10.73 -13.22 -30.03
CA GLU A 28 11.08 -13.98 -31.24
C GLU A 28 12.21 -14.98 -31.00
N MET A 29 13.27 -14.58 -30.28
CA MET A 29 14.37 -15.48 -29.94
C MET A 29 13.94 -16.70 -29.10
N ILE A 30 12.96 -16.54 -28.22
CA ILE A 30 12.50 -17.62 -27.33
C ILE A 30 11.44 -18.48 -28.01
N HIS A 31 10.52 -17.87 -28.75
CA HIS A 31 9.30 -18.53 -29.24
C HIS A 31 9.21 -18.69 -30.76
N GLY A 32 10.14 -18.12 -31.54
CA GLY A 32 10.35 -18.34 -32.97
C GLY A 32 9.09 -18.59 -33.82
N ALA A 33 8.78 -19.87 -34.05
CA ALA A 33 7.63 -20.29 -34.86
C ALA A 33 6.28 -19.77 -34.33
N ASP A 34 6.07 -19.76 -33.02
CA ASP A 34 4.84 -19.25 -32.41
C ASP A 34 4.72 -17.72 -32.54
N PHE A 35 5.85 -17.01 -32.45
CA PHE A 35 5.88 -15.57 -32.69
C PHE A 35 5.48 -15.24 -34.12
N GLN A 36 6.04 -15.94 -35.11
CA GLN A 36 5.68 -15.75 -36.52
C GLN A 36 4.22 -16.11 -36.81
N LYS A 37 3.68 -17.14 -36.15
CA LYS A 37 2.25 -17.47 -36.25
C LYS A 37 1.34 -16.36 -35.71
N LEU A 38 1.74 -15.68 -34.64
CA LEU A 38 0.93 -14.63 -34.01
C LEU A 38 1.06 -13.28 -34.72
N TYR A 39 2.25 -12.91 -35.16
CA TYR A 39 2.56 -11.55 -35.63
C TYR A 39 3.02 -11.47 -37.09
N GLY A 40 3.22 -12.60 -37.78
CA GLY A 40 3.75 -12.60 -39.16
C GLY A 40 2.82 -11.99 -40.22
N HIS A 41 1.62 -11.56 -39.85
CA HIS A 41 0.70 -10.80 -40.71
C HIS A 41 0.86 -9.28 -40.57
N LEU A 42 1.62 -8.81 -39.56
CA LEU A 42 1.89 -7.40 -39.30
C LEU A 42 3.25 -7.02 -39.88
N SER A 43 3.37 -5.79 -40.37
CA SER A 43 4.70 -5.24 -40.69
C SER A 43 5.50 -4.96 -39.41
N ASN A 44 6.83 -4.87 -39.54
CA ASN A 44 7.71 -4.54 -38.41
C ASN A 44 7.32 -3.21 -37.76
N ASP A 45 6.98 -2.20 -38.55
CA ASP A 45 6.58 -0.88 -38.05
C ASP A 45 5.26 -0.95 -37.26
N GLU A 46 4.27 -1.68 -37.76
CA GLU A 46 2.98 -1.89 -37.07
C GLU A 46 3.16 -2.68 -35.77
N LEU A 47 4.02 -3.70 -35.78
CA LEU A 47 4.29 -4.52 -34.61
C LEU A 47 5.02 -3.72 -33.51
N THR A 48 5.99 -2.90 -33.90
CA THR A 48 6.70 -2.01 -32.98
C THR A 48 5.76 -0.95 -32.40
N GLN A 49 4.90 -0.34 -33.22
CA GLN A 49 3.88 0.61 -32.73
C GLN A 49 2.89 -0.05 -31.76
N LEU A 50 2.45 -1.27 -32.06
CA LEU A 50 1.58 -2.05 -31.17
C LEU A 50 2.28 -2.34 -29.84
N ALA A 51 3.55 -2.74 -29.87
CA ALA A 51 4.34 -2.99 -28.67
C ALA A 51 4.52 -1.71 -27.84
N CYS A 52 4.84 -0.57 -28.46
CA CYS A 52 4.91 0.72 -27.76
C CYS A 52 3.57 1.07 -27.09
N THR A 53 2.46 0.90 -27.82
CA THR A 53 1.11 1.20 -27.30
C THR A 53 0.75 0.31 -26.11
N VAL A 54 1.05 -0.99 -26.19
CA VAL A 54 0.71 -1.93 -25.12
C VAL A 54 1.62 -1.75 -23.91
N LEU A 55 2.93 -1.51 -24.13
CA LEU A 55 3.90 -1.39 -23.05
C LEU A 55 3.96 0.02 -22.45
N ASP A 56 3.13 0.94 -22.92
CA ASP A 56 3.05 2.29 -22.40
C ASP A 56 2.75 2.31 -20.89
N GLY A 57 3.47 3.18 -20.19
CA GLY A 57 3.42 3.34 -18.74
C GLY A 57 4.07 2.23 -17.91
N ILE A 58 4.73 1.23 -18.51
CA ILE A 58 5.47 0.19 -17.77
C ILE A 58 6.80 0.73 -17.26
N SER A 59 7.09 0.51 -15.98
CA SER A 59 8.39 0.86 -15.40
C SER A 59 9.50 -0.14 -15.80
N PRO A 60 10.78 0.27 -15.82
CA PRO A 60 11.89 -0.64 -16.14
C PRO A 60 11.96 -1.89 -15.25
N LEU A 61 11.53 -1.76 -13.99
CA LEU A 61 11.49 -2.85 -13.03
C LEU A 61 10.40 -3.88 -13.38
N GLU A 62 9.20 -3.41 -13.72
CA GLU A 62 8.10 -4.25 -14.20
C GLU A 62 8.46 -4.95 -15.51
N LEU A 63 9.13 -4.23 -16.43
CA LEU A 63 9.59 -4.81 -17.68
C LEU A 63 10.58 -5.95 -17.44
N LYS A 64 11.58 -5.74 -16.57
CA LYS A 64 12.57 -6.78 -16.20
C LYS A 64 11.90 -8.05 -15.67
N ARG A 65 10.81 -7.91 -14.91
CA ARG A 65 10.05 -9.05 -14.37
C ARG A 65 9.27 -9.79 -15.46
N GLY A 66 8.59 -9.06 -16.33
CA GLY A 66 7.92 -9.65 -17.50
C GLY A 66 8.90 -10.49 -18.33
N ILE A 67 10.11 -9.96 -18.55
CA ILE A 67 11.20 -10.67 -19.23
C ILE A 67 11.66 -11.92 -18.45
N GLN A 68 11.79 -11.84 -17.12
CA GLN A 68 12.16 -13.00 -16.30
C GLN A 68 11.12 -14.11 -16.38
N ARG A 69 9.83 -13.77 -16.29
CA ARG A 69 8.73 -14.74 -16.39
C ARG A 69 8.65 -15.35 -17.79
N MET A 70 8.84 -14.55 -18.83
CA MET A 70 8.87 -15.02 -20.22
C MET A 70 9.90 -16.14 -20.42
N ASN A 71 11.07 -16.07 -19.78
CA ASN A 71 12.09 -17.13 -19.89
C ASN A 71 11.64 -18.49 -19.31
N THR A 72 10.57 -18.53 -18.52
CA THR A 72 10.04 -19.76 -17.89
C THR A 72 8.77 -20.27 -18.56
N GLU A 73 8.13 -19.46 -19.40
CA GLU A 73 6.84 -19.78 -20.00
C GLU A 73 7.01 -20.67 -21.23
N LYS A 74 6.06 -21.58 -21.45
CA LYS A 74 6.14 -22.56 -22.54
C LYS A 74 5.63 -22.02 -23.88
N TRP A 75 4.72 -21.05 -23.85
CA TRP A 75 4.06 -20.51 -25.03
C TRP A 75 4.36 -19.04 -25.23
N CYS A 76 4.30 -18.60 -26.50
CA CYS A 76 4.47 -17.21 -26.86
C CYS A 76 3.30 -16.36 -26.31
N PRO A 77 3.56 -15.32 -25.49
CA PRO A 77 2.51 -14.42 -25.03
C PRO A 77 2.00 -13.53 -26.15
N LYS A 78 0.71 -13.16 -26.05
CA LYS A 78 0.21 -11.97 -26.72
C LYS A 78 0.78 -10.72 -26.03
N LEU A 79 1.04 -9.62 -26.74
CA LEU A 79 1.57 -8.39 -26.13
C LEU A 79 0.78 -7.92 -24.88
N PRO A 80 -0.57 -7.91 -24.86
CA PRO A 80 -1.32 -7.57 -23.64
C PRO A 80 -1.15 -8.55 -22.49
N GLU A 81 -0.94 -9.83 -22.80
CA GLU A 81 -0.66 -10.87 -21.80
C GLU A 81 0.73 -10.67 -21.21
N PHE A 82 1.74 -10.38 -22.04
CA PHE A 82 3.07 -10.03 -21.57
C PHE A 82 3.05 -8.79 -20.66
N ARG A 83 2.29 -7.75 -21.02
CA ARG A 83 2.05 -6.59 -20.13
C ARG A 83 1.49 -7.01 -18.77
N SER A 84 0.54 -7.95 -18.75
CA SER A 84 -0.01 -8.44 -17.49
C SER A 84 1.07 -9.05 -16.60
N TRP A 85 2.06 -9.73 -17.18
CA TRP A 85 3.19 -10.31 -16.45
C TRP A 85 4.15 -9.27 -15.90
N CYS A 86 4.35 -8.16 -16.61
CA CYS A 86 5.13 -7.02 -16.13
C CYS A 86 4.52 -6.42 -14.86
N VAL A 87 3.19 -6.26 -14.83
CA VAL A 87 2.46 -5.57 -13.76
C VAL A 87 2.10 -6.49 -12.58
N GLN A 88 1.78 -7.77 -12.83
CA GLN A 88 1.16 -8.64 -11.83
C GLN A 88 2.10 -9.30 -10.81
N ALA A 89 3.41 -9.38 -11.07
CA ALA A 89 4.23 -10.38 -10.39
C ALA A 89 5.55 -9.82 -9.85
N GLY A 90 5.61 -9.50 -8.56
CA GLY A 90 6.92 -9.39 -7.91
C GLY A 90 6.91 -8.89 -6.48
N ASP A 91 6.33 -7.71 -6.23
CA ASP A 91 6.54 -7.04 -4.93
C ASP A 91 5.38 -7.21 -3.96
N TRP A 92 4.18 -7.47 -4.48
CA TRP A 92 2.96 -7.49 -3.69
C TRP A 92 2.58 -8.93 -3.33
N TRP A 93 2.32 -9.17 -2.05
CA TRP A 93 1.77 -10.46 -1.61
C TRP A 93 0.40 -10.69 -2.24
N THR A 94 0.11 -11.93 -2.61
CA THR A 94 -1.25 -12.30 -3.02
C THR A 94 -2.19 -12.18 -1.82
N ALA A 95 -3.49 -12.04 -2.06
CA ALA A 95 -4.48 -11.95 -0.98
C ALA A 95 -4.40 -13.16 -0.03
N ASP A 96 -4.22 -14.37 -0.55
CA ASP A 96 -4.10 -15.57 0.28
C ASP A 96 -2.77 -15.64 1.06
N GLN A 97 -1.67 -15.18 0.46
CA GLN A 97 -0.40 -15.04 1.18
C GLN A 97 -0.49 -14.01 2.30
N ALA A 98 -1.10 -12.86 2.03
CA ALA A 98 -1.31 -11.80 3.01
C ALA A 98 -2.22 -12.26 4.15
N TRP A 99 -3.28 -13.00 3.84
CA TRP A 99 -4.17 -13.60 4.83
C TRP A 99 -3.44 -14.61 5.73
N ALA A 100 -2.69 -15.55 5.14
CA ALA A 100 -1.93 -16.53 5.92
C ALA A 100 -0.89 -15.85 6.84
N LYS A 101 -0.22 -14.82 6.35
CA LYS A 101 0.73 -14.03 7.15
C LYS A 101 0.04 -13.23 8.26
N ALA A 102 -1.16 -12.71 8.01
CA ALA A 102 -1.97 -12.02 9.02
C ALA A 102 -2.41 -12.98 10.14
N LEU A 103 -2.85 -14.19 9.81
CA LEU A 103 -3.18 -15.21 10.81
C LEU A 103 -1.96 -15.62 11.64
N ASN A 104 -0.79 -15.78 11.00
CA ASN A 104 0.45 -16.04 11.70
C ASN A 104 0.82 -14.88 12.64
N PHE A 105 0.58 -13.63 12.25
CA PHE A 105 0.81 -12.45 13.08
C PHE A 105 -0.09 -12.39 14.33
N ILE A 106 -1.33 -12.90 14.26
CA ILE A 106 -2.21 -13.02 15.44
C ILE A 106 -1.59 -13.98 16.46
N ASN A 107 -1.06 -15.11 15.97
CA ASN A 107 -0.44 -16.12 16.83
C ASN A 107 0.91 -15.65 17.38
N ASP A 108 1.70 -14.96 16.55
CA ASP A 108 3.01 -14.42 16.91
C ASP A 108 3.22 -13.02 16.33
N SER A 109 3.13 -12.02 17.20
CA SER A 109 3.30 -10.61 16.84
C SER A 109 4.73 -10.21 16.43
N SER A 110 5.69 -11.12 16.49
CA SER A 110 7.07 -10.90 16.02
C SER A 110 7.24 -11.18 14.53
N LEU A 111 6.28 -11.85 13.89
CA LEU A 111 6.38 -12.22 12.48
C LEU A 111 6.18 -11.00 11.56
N PRO A 112 6.94 -10.92 10.46
CA PRO A 112 6.83 -9.81 9.52
C PRO A 112 5.50 -9.86 8.76
N MET A 113 4.83 -8.70 8.68
CA MET A 113 3.61 -8.49 7.92
C MET A 113 3.70 -7.16 7.18
N THR A 114 3.05 -7.01 6.02
CA THR A 114 3.08 -5.76 5.26
C THR A 114 2.11 -4.73 5.84
N THR A 115 2.37 -3.44 5.65
CA THR A 115 1.50 -2.36 6.14
C THR A 115 0.09 -2.47 5.53
N LEU A 116 0.02 -2.88 4.26
CA LEU A 116 -1.24 -3.04 3.55
C LEU A 116 -2.05 -4.25 4.07
N ALA A 117 -1.38 -5.37 4.33
CA ALA A 117 -2.02 -6.53 4.96
C ALA A 117 -2.50 -6.23 6.38
N LYS A 118 -1.72 -5.46 7.16
CA LYS A 118 -2.13 -5.02 8.50
C LYS A 118 -3.41 -4.19 8.47
N ALA A 119 -3.46 -3.20 7.59
CA ALA A 119 -4.62 -2.31 7.46
C ALA A 119 -5.88 -3.08 7.06
N ALA A 120 -5.79 -3.92 6.01
CA ALA A 120 -6.90 -4.76 5.58
C ALA A 120 -7.34 -5.75 6.68
N PHE A 121 -6.39 -6.30 7.43
CA PHE A 121 -6.69 -7.23 8.52
C PHE A 121 -7.37 -6.55 9.71
N ASP A 122 -6.94 -5.33 10.08
CA ASP A 122 -7.55 -4.59 11.19
C ASP A 122 -9.01 -4.23 10.94
N GLU A 123 -9.37 -3.94 9.68
CA GLU A 123 -10.76 -3.72 9.29
C GLU A 123 -11.62 -4.98 9.44
N VAL A 124 -11.05 -6.15 9.16
CA VAL A 124 -11.80 -7.42 9.16
C VAL A 124 -11.77 -8.13 10.51
N LYS A 125 -10.92 -7.69 11.45
CA LYS A 125 -10.75 -8.32 12.76
C LYS A 125 -12.08 -8.49 13.50
N HIS A 126 -12.95 -7.49 13.45
CA HIS A 126 -14.27 -7.58 14.09
C HIS A 126 -15.17 -8.66 13.46
N ILE A 127 -15.05 -8.89 12.15
CA ILE A 127 -15.78 -9.95 11.43
C ILE A 127 -15.22 -11.33 11.81
N LEU A 128 -13.90 -11.43 11.94
CA LEU A 128 -13.24 -12.66 12.38
C LEU A 128 -13.71 -13.11 13.76
N ASP A 129 -13.86 -12.16 14.68
CA ASP A 129 -14.28 -12.42 16.06
C ASP A 129 -15.79 -12.75 16.17
N ASN A 130 -16.65 -12.20 15.29
CA ASN A 130 -18.11 -12.31 15.39
C ASN A 130 -18.76 -13.35 14.46
N GLU A 131 -18.29 -13.47 13.21
CA GLU A 131 -18.92 -14.29 12.15
C GLU A 131 -18.08 -15.51 11.76
N GLY A 132 -16.78 -15.47 12.06
CA GLY A 132 -15.84 -16.56 11.86
C GLY A 132 -14.94 -16.42 10.63
N GLN A 133 -13.99 -17.36 10.52
CA GLN A 133 -12.84 -17.25 9.62
C GLN A 133 -13.20 -17.18 8.13
N LYS A 134 -14.27 -17.84 7.70
CA LYS A 134 -14.68 -17.89 6.28
C LYS A 134 -15.22 -16.54 5.81
N ALA A 135 -16.10 -15.92 6.59
CA ALA A 135 -16.65 -14.59 6.27
C ALA A 135 -15.55 -13.52 6.28
N ALA A 136 -14.68 -13.58 7.30
CA ALA A 136 -13.52 -12.72 7.40
C ALA A 136 -12.56 -12.86 6.19
N HIS A 137 -12.26 -14.08 5.75
CA HIS A 137 -11.37 -14.29 4.60
C HIS A 137 -11.92 -13.67 3.30
N TYR A 138 -13.22 -13.80 3.05
CA TYR A 138 -13.85 -13.15 1.88
C TYR A 138 -13.76 -11.62 1.96
N ALA A 139 -14.15 -11.03 3.09
CA ALA A 139 -14.06 -9.58 3.29
C ALA A 139 -12.60 -9.07 3.18
N PHE A 140 -11.64 -9.81 3.75
CA PHE A 140 -10.23 -9.47 3.67
C PHE A 140 -9.73 -9.47 2.23
N LYS A 141 -10.10 -10.48 1.43
CA LYS A 141 -9.67 -10.60 0.04
C LYS A 141 -10.11 -9.38 -0.77
N ASP A 142 -11.36 -8.96 -0.62
CA ASP A 142 -11.92 -7.82 -1.35
C ASP A 142 -11.25 -6.50 -0.96
N ILE A 143 -11.11 -6.24 0.35
CA ILE A 143 -10.47 -5.01 0.87
C ILE A 143 -8.99 -4.96 0.46
N TYR A 144 -8.27 -6.08 0.62
CA TYR A 144 -6.86 -6.18 0.28
C TYR A 144 -6.63 -5.94 -1.23
N GLN A 145 -7.48 -6.50 -2.10
CA GLN A 145 -7.40 -6.27 -3.54
C GLN A 145 -7.65 -4.80 -3.93
N ASP A 146 -8.63 -4.14 -3.32
CA ASP A 146 -8.86 -2.71 -3.56
C ASP A 146 -7.66 -1.87 -3.10
N TYR A 147 -7.09 -2.17 -1.94
CA TYR A 147 -5.91 -1.47 -1.43
C TYR A 147 -4.68 -1.70 -2.30
N LEU A 148 -4.46 -2.92 -2.79
CA LEU A 148 -3.44 -3.21 -3.78
C LEU A 148 -3.61 -2.36 -5.04
N ALA A 149 -4.82 -2.32 -5.62
CA ALA A 149 -5.09 -1.54 -6.81
C ALA A 149 -4.85 -0.04 -6.60
N ARG A 150 -5.24 0.51 -5.45
CA ARG A 150 -4.99 1.91 -5.07
C ARG A 150 -3.51 2.19 -4.87
N ALA A 151 -2.76 1.27 -4.27
CA ALA A 151 -1.33 1.42 -4.04
C ALA A 151 -0.52 1.33 -5.35
N GLN A 152 -0.90 0.41 -6.24
CA GLN A 152 -0.35 0.30 -7.59
C GLN A 152 -0.61 1.56 -8.42
N LYS A 153 -1.83 2.10 -8.39
CA LYS A 153 -2.15 3.39 -9.06
C LYS A 153 -1.32 4.56 -8.54
N LYS A 154 -0.86 4.51 -7.29
CA LYS A 154 -0.01 5.54 -6.66
C LYS A 154 1.48 5.29 -6.87
N GLY A 155 1.88 4.23 -7.58
CA GLY A 155 3.28 3.87 -7.79
C GLY A 155 4.03 3.53 -6.50
N LYS A 156 3.31 3.09 -5.44
CA LYS A 156 3.94 2.75 -4.17
C LYS A 156 4.59 1.37 -4.23
N THR A 157 5.68 1.18 -3.51
CA THR A 157 6.29 -0.12 -3.25
C THR A 157 5.69 -0.77 -2.00
N GLN A 158 5.75 -2.09 -1.90
CA GLN A 158 5.28 -2.79 -0.71
C GLN A 158 6.16 -2.45 0.51
N GLU A 159 5.57 -1.82 1.52
CA GLU A 159 6.23 -1.50 2.79
C GLU A 159 5.97 -2.58 3.85
N MET A 160 7.01 -2.98 4.57
CA MET A 160 6.88 -3.89 5.71
C MET A 160 6.33 -3.12 6.92
N TRP A 161 5.36 -3.69 7.61
CA TRP A 161 4.83 -3.13 8.83
C TRP A 161 5.89 -3.25 9.94
N VAL A 162 6.27 -2.10 10.51
CA VAL A 162 7.11 -2.03 11.69
C VAL A 162 6.21 -1.68 12.88
N LYS A 163 6.31 -2.48 13.95
CA LYS A 163 5.59 -2.20 15.19
C LYS A 163 5.98 -0.80 15.68
N PRO A 164 5.03 0.12 15.91
CA PRO A 164 5.35 1.44 16.42
C PRO A 164 6.07 1.30 17.75
N GLU A 165 7.24 1.93 17.89
CA GLU A 165 7.94 1.99 19.17
C GLU A 165 6.99 2.62 20.19
N LYS A 166 6.81 1.95 21.34
CA LYS A 166 6.00 2.50 22.42
C LYS A 166 6.56 3.88 22.78
N PRO A 167 5.72 4.92 22.93
CA PRO A 167 6.22 6.22 23.37
C PRO A 167 6.97 6.01 24.68
N LYS A 168 8.24 6.41 24.70
CA LYS A 168 9.07 6.35 25.92
C LYS A 168 8.28 7.05 27.02
N ALA A 169 7.94 6.31 28.08
CA ALA A 169 7.28 6.88 29.22
C ALA A 169 8.10 8.09 29.68
N ILE A 170 7.47 9.27 29.69
CA ILE A 170 8.09 10.47 30.24
C ILE A 170 8.34 10.15 31.71
N SER A 171 9.60 9.88 32.07
CA SER A 171 10.04 9.72 33.44
C SER A 171 9.73 11.01 34.19
N THR A 172 8.62 11.05 34.93
CA THR A 172 8.31 12.13 35.87
C THR A 172 9.19 12.03 37.11
N THR A 173 10.51 12.13 36.95
CA THR A 173 11.39 12.61 38.01
C THR A 173 11.33 14.13 38.00
N ARG A 174 10.17 14.68 38.39
CA ARG A 174 10.10 16.10 38.74
C ARG A 174 10.96 16.27 39.98
N LYS A 175 12.12 16.89 39.85
CA LYS A 175 12.85 17.44 41.00
C LYS A 175 11.91 18.46 41.64
N THR A 176 11.23 18.08 42.71
CA THR A 176 10.56 19.02 43.60
C THR A 176 11.65 19.91 44.17
N VAL A 177 11.80 21.10 43.60
CA VAL A 177 12.60 22.17 44.21
C VAL A 177 11.78 22.67 45.40
N PRO A 178 12.30 22.60 46.64
CA PRO A 178 11.62 23.19 47.79
C PRO A 178 11.38 24.67 47.51
N CYS A 179 10.14 25.13 47.73
CA CYS A 179 9.76 26.51 47.44
C CYS A 179 10.64 27.49 48.25
N PRO A 180 11.26 28.50 47.63
CA PRO A 180 12.10 29.46 48.33
C PRO A 180 11.33 30.17 49.47
N PRO A 181 11.95 30.42 50.62
CA PRO A 181 11.27 30.97 51.80
C PRO A 181 10.65 32.36 51.57
N GLU A 182 11.13 33.13 50.59
CA GLU A 182 10.54 34.41 50.17
C GLU A 182 9.16 34.28 49.51
N VAL A 183 8.88 33.17 48.82
CA VAL A 183 7.57 32.96 48.17
C VAL A 183 6.55 32.48 49.21
N LEU A 184 6.99 31.72 50.21
CA LEU A 184 6.15 31.29 51.33
C LEU A 184 5.69 32.46 52.22
N SER A 185 6.51 33.49 52.39
CA SER A 185 6.12 34.69 53.16
C SER A 185 5.09 35.55 52.42
N GLN A 186 5.10 35.57 51.08
CA GLN A 186 4.08 36.26 50.27
C GLN A 186 2.72 35.54 50.28
N LEU A 187 2.70 34.21 50.45
CA LEU A 187 1.46 33.41 50.51
C LEU A 187 0.71 33.55 51.85
N LYS A 188 1.37 33.96 52.94
CA LYS A 188 0.72 34.15 54.25
C LYS A 188 -0.32 35.29 54.27
N GLY A 189 -0.28 36.20 53.29
CA GLY A 189 -1.25 37.29 53.15
C GLY A 189 -2.53 36.94 52.39
N ILE A 190 -2.54 35.84 51.63
CA ILE A 190 -3.63 35.52 50.69
C ILE A 190 -4.76 34.71 51.36
N ASN A 191 -4.47 34.01 52.47
CA ASN A 191 -5.45 33.19 53.19
C ASN A 191 -6.46 33.96 54.07
N LYS A 192 -6.52 35.30 54.01
CA LYS A 192 -7.57 36.06 54.71
C LYS A 192 -8.90 36.15 53.95
N PHE A 193 -8.95 35.73 52.67
CA PHE A 193 -10.18 35.81 51.86
C PHE A 193 -10.93 34.47 51.68
N SER A 194 -10.42 33.34 52.17
CA SER A 194 -11.08 32.03 51.99
C SER A 194 -12.07 31.63 53.10
N ASN A 195 -12.13 32.36 54.23
CA ASN A 195 -13.04 32.02 55.33
C ASN A 195 -14.40 32.75 55.31
N GLN A 196 -14.76 33.46 54.22
CA GLN A 196 -16.09 34.06 54.07
C GLN A 196 -16.98 33.40 53.00
N LEU A 197 -16.55 32.31 52.36
CA LEU A 197 -17.32 31.64 51.29
C LEU A 197 -17.84 30.24 51.61
N ASN A 198 -17.58 29.70 52.81
CA ASN A 198 -18.08 28.38 53.23
C ASN A 198 -19.17 28.45 54.33
N ALA A 199 -20.04 29.48 54.30
CA ALA A 199 -21.17 29.59 55.24
C ALA A 199 -22.55 29.69 54.56
N VAL A 200 -22.67 29.49 53.25
CA VAL A 200 -23.97 29.51 52.56
C VAL A 200 -24.05 28.37 51.55
N CYS A 201 -24.18 27.13 52.03
CA CYS A 201 -24.66 26.00 51.22
C CYS A 201 -25.05 24.81 52.12
N GLU A 202 -25.78 25.07 53.21
CA GLU A 202 -26.52 24.02 53.89
C GLU A 202 -27.83 24.61 54.42
N VAL A 203 -28.92 23.92 54.08
CA VAL A 203 -30.30 24.01 54.59
C VAL A 203 -31.36 24.26 53.51
N ARG A 204 -31.96 23.13 53.11
CA ARG A 204 -33.40 22.86 52.82
C ARG A 204 -34.14 23.70 51.79
N ASN A 205 -34.56 23.03 50.72
CA ASN A 205 -35.95 23.00 50.26
C ASN A 205 -36.24 21.50 50.04
N GLY A 206 -37.27 20.88 50.59
CA GLY A 206 -38.66 21.32 50.70
C GLY A 206 -39.47 20.21 50.07
#